data_AF-A0A7S3SSQ3-F1
#
_entry.id   AF-A0A7S3SSQ3-F1
#
_cell.length_a   1.000
_cell.length_b   1.000
_cell.length_c   1.000
_cell.angle_alpha   90.00
_cell.angle_beta   90.00
_cell.angle_gamma   90.00
#
_symmetry.space_group_name_H-M   'P 1'
#
loop_
_entity.id
_entity.type
_entity.pdbx_description
1 polymer ?
#
loop_
_entity_poly.entity_id
_entity_poly.type
_entity_poly.pdbx_seq_one_letter_code
_entity_poly.pdbx_strand_id
1 'polypeptide(L)'
;TMGGNKRLGGEGGGGSHAKRRYVAPTPGVCELSRGMRGVLITCDTHLEHKAIKEAYRLLDDLAGGGAAAGDGGDGGDDGDGGSASGDGGTAGDKLAAELAALKEGGGEGGGSGGGGTAHAKRFSVAQTGCAGTVLLRFSEEADDPTEIASRALGEAQARGESSAPHVIRLLPVQAVCGATPAAIVAALQPLLA
;
A
#
# COMPACT_ATOMS: atom_id res chain seq x y z
N THR A 1 -13.01 -58.40 48.53
CA THR A 1 -12.90 -57.01 48.06
C THR A 1 -12.96 -57.00 46.54
N MET A 2 -14.15 -56.77 45.97
CA MET A 2 -14.35 -56.58 44.53
C MET A 2 -13.93 -55.14 44.18
N GLY A 3 -12.95 -54.99 43.29
CA GLY A 3 -12.52 -53.69 42.76
C GLY A 3 -12.67 -53.69 41.24
N GLY A 4 -13.88 -53.36 40.76
CA GLY A 4 -14.20 -53.33 39.34
C GLY A 4 -14.98 -52.07 38.98
N ASN A 5 -14.30 -50.93 38.87
CA ASN A 5 -14.86 -49.72 38.26
C ASN A 5 -13.84 -49.12 37.28
N LYS A 6 -14.01 -49.40 35.99
CA LYS A 6 -13.43 -48.58 34.91
C LYS A 6 -14.48 -48.38 33.82
N ARG A 7 -15.23 -47.30 33.97
CA ARG A 7 -15.93 -46.63 32.87
C ARG A 7 -15.65 -45.15 33.01
N LEU A 8 -15.07 -44.58 31.96
CA LEU A 8 -15.37 -43.27 31.42
C LEU A 8 -14.65 -43.23 30.07
N GLY A 9 -15.42 -43.46 29.01
CA GLY A 9 -15.01 -43.11 27.66
C GLY A 9 -14.89 -41.60 27.59
N GLY A 10 -13.73 -41.12 27.18
CA GLY A 10 -13.53 -39.75 26.73
C GLY A 10 -13.61 -39.73 25.22
N GLU A 11 -14.78 -39.35 24.70
CA GLU A 11 -14.88 -38.73 23.39
C GLU A 11 -14.08 -37.41 23.37
N GLY A 12 -13.58 -37.05 22.19
CA GLY A 12 -13.38 -35.65 21.83
C GLY A 12 -11.93 -35.19 21.72
N GLY A 13 -11.51 -34.95 20.47
CA GLY A 13 -10.27 -34.22 20.22
C GLY A 13 -9.77 -34.30 18.78
N GLY A 14 -10.67 -34.33 17.78
CA GLY A 14 -10.31 -34.14 16.38
C GLY A 14 -9.81 -32.70 16.17
N GLY A 15 -8.56 -32.42 16.55
CA GLY A 15 -7.91 -31.17 16.31
C GLY A 15 -7.78 -30.97 14.81
N SER A 16 -8.68 -30.18 14.22
CA SER A 16 -8.50 -29.68 12.86
C SER A 16 -7.16 -28.97 12.81
N HIS A 17 -6.18 -29.54 12.12
CA HIS A 17 -4.96 -28.82 11.78
C HIS A 17 -5.37 -27.59 10.97
N ALA A 18 -5.50 -26.44 11.64
CA ALA A 18 -5.69 -25.17 10.98
C ALA A 18 -4.54 -25.04 9.97
N LYS A 19 -4.89 -25.02 8.68
CA LYS A 19 -3.91 -24.92 7.60
C LYS A 19 -3.09 -23.67 7.86
N ARG A 20 -1.85 -23.85 8.33
CA ARG A 20 -0.93 -22.75 8.54
C ARG A 20 -0.74 -22.09 7.19
N ARG A 21 -1.08 -20.80 7.10
CA ARG A 21 -0.80 -20.01 5.90
C ARG A 21 0.71 -19.92 5.75
N TYR A 22 1.18 -19.95 4.50
CA TYR A 22 2.61 -19.82 4.18
C TYR A 22 3.15 -18.45 4.62
N VAL A 23 2.29 -17.42 4.63
CA VAL A 23 2.59 -16.07 5.14
C VAL A 23 1.57 -15.72 6.24
N ALA A 24 2.06 -15.21 7.36
CA ALA A 24 1.20 -14.73 8.43
C ALA A 24 0.63 -13.35 8.06
N PRO A 25 -0.67 -13.11 8.26
CA PRO A 25 -1.26 -11.80 8.01
C PRO A 25 -0.63 -10.76 8.93
N THR A 26 -0.16 -9.65 8.37
CA THR A 26 0.27 -8.50 9.16
C THR A 26 -0.96 -7.70 9.58
N PRO A 27 -1.24 -7.54 10.89
CA PRO A 27 -2.40 -6.77 11.35
C PRO A 27 -2.36 -5.33 10.83
N GLY A 28 -3.50 -4.81 10.37
CA GLY A 28 -3.61 -3.43 9.89
C GLY A 28 -3.15 -3.19 8.45
N VAL A 29 -2.76 -4.24 7.73
CA VAL A 29 -2.32 -4.17 6.33
C VAL A 29 -3.40 -4.75 5.40
N CYS A 30 -3.68 -4.07 4.30
CA CYS A 30 -4.54 -4.60 3.25
C CYS A 30 -3.79 -5.71 2.49
N GLU A 31 -4.21 -6.97 2.67
CA GLU A 31 -3.68 -8.10 1.91
C GLU A 31 -4.30 -8.16 0.50
N LEU A 32 -3.57 -8.74 -0.45
CA LEU A 32 -4.11 -9.07 -1.77
C LEU A 32 -5.37 -9.93 -1.66
N SER A 33 -6.51 -9.37 -2.05
CA SER A 33 -7.80 -10.05 -2.08
C SER A 33 -8.34 -10.18 -3.50
N ARG A 34 -9.27 -11.11 -3.70
CA ARG A 34 -9.84 -11.36 -5.02
C ARG A 34 -10.57 -10.14 -5.58
N GLY A 35 -10.42 -9.90 -6.87
CA GLY A 35 -11.07 -8.78 -7.57
C GLY A 35 -10.35 -7.45 -7.41
N MET A 36 -9.26 -7.36 -6.64
CA MET A 36 -8.44 -6.15 -6.64
C MET A 36 -7.88 -5.89 -8.04
N ARG A 37 -7.89 -4.61 -8.42
CA ARG A 37 -7.36 -4.08 -9.68
C ARG A 37 -6.41 -2.94 -9.34
N GLY A 38 -5.47 -2.65 -10.22
CA GLY A 38 -4.55 -1.53 -10.05
C GLY A 38 -3.20 -1.80 -10.65
N VAL A 39 -2.16 -1.22 -10.08
CA VAL A 39 -0.80 -1.29 -10.64
C VAL A 39 0.15 -1.95 -9.66
N LEU A 40 0.81 -3.02 -10.10
CA LEU A 40 1.87 -3.68 -9.36
C LEU A 40 3.21 -2.99 -9.68
N ILE A 41 3.88 -2.51 -8.65
CA ILE A 41 5.22 -1.93 -8.78
C ILE A 41 6.27 -2.87 -8.21
N THR A 42 7.45 -2.85 -8.83
CA THR A 42 8.66 -3.43 -8.24
C THR A 42 9.66 -2.32 -7.96
N CYS A 43 10.37 -2.41 -6.84
CA CYS A 43 11.37 -1.45 -6.41
C CYS A 43 12.46 -2.13 -5.57
N ASP A 44 13.55 -1.42 -5.29
CA ASP A 44 14.51 -1.86 -4.30
C ASP A 44 13.90 -1.83 -2.90
N THR A 45 14.11 -2.90 -2.13
CA THR A 45 13.46 -3.12 -0.83
C THR A 45 13.69 -1.99 0.17
N HIS A 46 14.89 -1.39 0.17
CA HIS A 46 15.25 -0.29 1.06
C HIS A 46 14.67 1.07 0.62
N LEU A 47 14.05 1.14 -0.56
CA LEU A 47 13.46 2.33 -1.15
C LEU A 47 11.93 2.21 -1.32
N GLU A 48 11.33 1.13 -0.83
CA GLU A 48 9.89 0.84 -1.00
C GLU A 48 8.99 2.01 -0.60
N HIS A 49 9.27 2.66 0.54
CA HIS A 49 8.51 3.83 0.97
C HIS A 49 8.61 5.02 0.01
N LYS A 50 9.75 5.22 -0.64
CA LYS A 50 9.93 6.28 -1.65
C LYS A 50 9.21 5.90 -2.94
N ALA A 51 9.37 4.66 -3.39
CA ALA A 51 8.69 4.13 -4.57
C ALA A 51 7.16 4.20 -4.45
N ILE A 52 6.60 3.87 -3.30
CA ILE A 52 5.17 4.00 -3.04
C ILE A 52 4.72 5.47 -3.16
N LYS A 53 5.44 6.42 -2.55
CA LYS A 53 5.09 7.85 -2.62
C LYS A 53 5.15 8.39 -4.05
N GLU A 54 6.17 8.00 -4.81
CA GLU A 54 6.31 8.38 -6.21
C GLU A 54 5.22 7.77 -7.08
N ALA A 55 4.88 6.50 -6.84
CA ALA A 55 3.77 5.85 -7.53
C ALA A 55 2.43 6.54 -7.25
N TYR A 56 2.16 6.97 -6.01
CA TYR A 56 0.95 7.75 -5.71
C TYR A 56 0.89 9.04 -6.53
N ARG A 57 1.98 9.84 -6.51
CA ARG A 57 2.05 11.09 -7.29
C ARG A 57 1.82 10.85 -8.77
N LEU A 58 2.55 9.89 -9.34
CA LEU A 58 2.41 9.48 -10.74
C LEU A 58 0.96 9.11 -11.08
N LEU A 59 0.31 8.29 -10.26
CA LEU A 59 -1.06 7.85 -10.51
C LEU A 59 -2.07 8.99 -10.33
N ASP A 60 -1.91 9.84 -9.31
CA ASP A 60 -2.77 10.99 -9.06
C ASP A 60 -2.69 12.01 -10.23
N ASP A 61 -1.49 12.28 -10.75
CA ASP A 61 -1.29 13.17 -11.90
C ASP A 61 -1.97 12.65 -13.17
N LEU A 62 -1.86 11.34 -13.43
CA LEU A 62 -2.44 10.69 -14.59
C LEU A 62 -3.96 10.59 -14.51
N ALA A 63 -4.48 10.30 -13.32
CA ALA A 63 -5.90 10.06 -13.08
C ALA A 63 -6.69 11.35 -12.81
N GLY A 64 -6.03 12.39 -12.28
CA GLY A 64 -6.60 13.72 -12.03
C GLY A 64 -6.80 14.57 -13.28
N GLY A 65 -6.23 14.17 -14.42
CA GLY A 65 -6.43 14.85 -15.69
C GLY A 65 -5.66 16.18 -15.80
N GLY A 66 -4.38 16.10 -16.16
CA GLY A 66 -3.71 17.15 -16.94
C GLY A 66 -3.64 18.55 -16.33
N ALA A 67 -3.50 18.68 -15.01
CA ALA A 67 -3.02 19.94 -14.44
C ALA A 67 -1.51 20.02 -14.71
N ALA A 68 -1.15 20.87 -15.67
CA ALA A 68 0.20 21.16 -16.14
C ALA A 68 1.32 20.94 -15.11
N ALA A 69 2.30 20.12 -15.48
CA ALA A 69 3.63 20.17 -14.88
C ALA A 69 4.24 21.54 -15.18
N GLY A 70 3.91 22.51 -14.33
CA GLY A 70 4.69 23.71 -14.15
C GLY A 70 6.04 23.33 -13.54
N ASP A 71 7.08 23.82 -14.18
CA ASP A 71 8.45 23.95 -13.71
C ASP A 71 8.56 24.06 -12.17
N GLY A 72 9.23 23.10 -11.58
CA GLY A 72 9.53 23.05 -10.15
C GLY A 72 11.02 22.77 -9.95
N GLY A 73 11.85 23.69 -10.43
CA GLY A 73 13.23 23.81 -10.00
C GLY A 73 13.37 24.30 -8.55
N ASP A 74 14.57 24.07 -8.02
CA ASP A 74 15.16 24.61 -6.80
C ASP A 74 14.84 23.88 -5.48
N GLY A 75 15.80 23.51 -4.63
CA GLY A 75 17.24 23.77 -4.62
C GLY A 75 17.90 22.88 -3.56
N GLY A 76 19.02 22.26 -3.91
CA GLY A 76 19.93 21.63 -2.96
C GLY A 76 21.04 22.63 -2.64
N ASP A 77 20.88 23.41 -1.58
CA ASP A 77 21.94 24.20 -0.96
C ASP A 77 22.40 23.47 0.30
N ASP A 78 23.48 22.70 0.16
CA ASP A 78 24.21 22.12 1.29
C ASP A 78 25.11 23.21 1.90
N GLY A 79 24.52 24.04 2.77
CA GLY A 79 25.19 25.07 3.55
C GLY A 79 25.36 24.65 5.02
N ASP A 80 26.56 24.18 5.36
CA ASP A 80 27.04 23.89 6.72
C ASP A 80 27.28 25.17 7.55
N GLY A 81 26.99 25.09 8.86
CA GLY A 81 27.66 25.86 9.91
C GLY A 81 26.97 27.09 10.50
N GLY A 82 26.71 27.05 11.83
CA GLY A 82 26.93 28.23 12.69
C GLY A 82 25.81 28.69 13.63
N SER A 83 25.91 28.24 14.88
CA SER A 83 25.23 28.68 16.12
C SER A 83 25.07 30.21 16.33
N ALA A 84 23.90 30.69 16.80
CA ALA A 84 23.66 31.07 18.22
C ALA A 84 22.40 31.95 18.46
N SER A 85 21.66 31.55 19.51
CA SER A 85 20.89 32.34 20.50
C SER A 85 19.59 33.09 20.16
N GLY A 86 18.48 32.59 20.73
CA GLY A 86 17.50 33.41 21.46
C GLY A 86 16.04 33.42 20.98
N ASP A 87 15.22 32.42 21.38
CA ASP A 87 13.94 32.61 22.11
C ASP A 87 13.19 31.26 22.25
N GLY A 88 13.29 30.66 23.43
CA GLY A 88 12.16 30.10 24.19
C GLY A 88 11.26 28.97 23.68
N GLY A 89 11.55 28.26 22.59
CA GLY A 89 10.82 27.03 22.25
C GLY A 89 11.60 26.14 21.31
N THR A 90 12.03 24.97 21.77
CA THR A 90 12.77 24.05 20.89
C THR A 90 11.82 23.48 19.83
N ALA A 91 12.35 23.09 18.67
CA ALA A 91 11.57 22.36 17.66
C ALA A 91 10.91 21.10 18.25
N GLY A 92 11.49 20.54 19.32
CA GLY A 92 10.91 19.45 20.11
C GLY A 92 9.64 19.84 20.87
N ASP A 93 9.53 21.08 21.37
CA ASP A 93 8.35 21.56 22.10
C ASP A 93 7.16 21.81 21.16
N LYS A 94 7.44 22.27 19.94
CA LYS A 94 6.42 22.43 18.89
C LYS A 94 5.94 21.06 18.37
N LEU A 95 6.85 20.10 18.17
CA LEU A 95 6.49 18.71 17.83
C LEU A 95 5.69 18.02 18.95
N ALA A 96 6.06 18.25 20.22
CA ALA A 96 5.38 17.64 21.36
C ALA A 96 3.96 18.18 21.54
N ALA A 97 3.74 19.47 21.28
CA ALA A 97 2.42 20.08 21.27
C ALA A 97 1.54 19.53 20.13
N GLU A 98 2.10 19.30 18.94
CA GLU A 98 1.39 18.68 17.81
C GLU A 98 1.06 17.19 18.07
N LEU A 99 1.98 16.45 18.71
CA LEU A 99 1.77 15.06 19.12
C LEU A 99 0.70 14.91 20.20
N ALA A 100 0.59 15.87 21.13
CA ALA A 100 -0.42 15.86 22.18
C ALA A 100 -1.83 16.11 21.63
N ALA A 101 -1.98 17.06 20.69
CA ALA A 101 -3.25 17.34 20.02
C ALA A 101 -3.76 16.14 19.18
N LEU A 102 -2.85 15.34 18.61
CA LEU A 102 -3.20 14.11 17.88
C LEU A 102 -3.61 12.94 18.81
N LYS A 103 -3.15 12.94 20.07
CA LYS A 103 -3.38 11.84 21.01
C LYS A 103 -4.70 11.97 21.78
N GLU A 104 -5.17 13.19 22.02
CA GLU A 104 -6.46 13.42 22.70
C GLU A 104 -7.69 13.20 21.80
N GLY A 105 -7.50 13.05 20.48
CA GLY A 105 -8.53 12.58 19.53
C GLY A 105 -8.48 11.07 19.21
N GLY A 106 -7.51 10.34 19.78
CA GLY A 106 -7.22 8.94 19.43
C GLY A 106 -7.82 7.93 20.40
N GLY A 107 -9.14 7.73 20.35
CA GLY A 107 -9.76 6.50 20.84
C GLY A 107 -9.38 5.34 19.91
N GLU A 108 -8.87 4.25 20.49
CA GLU A 108 -8.39 3.00 19.88
C GLU A 108 -8.83 2.74 18.42
N GLY A 109 -7.91 2.96 17.48
CA GLY A 109 -8.06 2.61 16.07
C GLY A 109 -6.89 3.17 15.26
N GLY A 110 -6.01 2.30 14.75
CA GLY A 110 -4.76 2.65 14.06
C GLY A 110 -4.92 3.70 12.96
N GLY A 111 -4.16 4.79 13.10
CA GLY A 111 -4.36 6.06 12.40
C GLY A 111 -4.04 6.05 10.91
N SER A 112 -5.04 6.49 10.13
CA SER A 112 -4.87 7.26 8.90
C SER A 112 -4.88 8.75 9.29
N GLY A 113 -3.83 9.49 8.92
CA GLY A 113 -3.84 10.95 9.01
C GLY A 113 -4.78 11.58 7.98
N GLY A 114 -5.41 12.69 8.37
CA GLY A 114 -6.11 13.62 7.48
C GLY A 114 -7.61 13.73 7.74
N GLY A 115 -8.00 14.68 8.61
CA GLY A 115 -9.38 15.09 8.81
C GLY A 115 -9.92 15.84 7.59
N GLY A 116 -10.96 15.27 7.00
CA GLY A 116 -11.77 15.80 5.91
C GLY A 116 -12.84 14.75 5.62
N THR A 117 -14.08 15.15 5.32
CA THR A 117 -15.18 14.24 4.99
C THR A 117 -14.71 13.11 4.09
N ALA A 118 -14.88 11.85 4.52
CA ALA A 118 -14.17 10.68 4.01
C ALA A 118 -14.43 10.39 2.52
N HIS A 119 -13.76 11.12 1.64
CA HIS A 119 -13.52 10.67 0.28
C HIS A 119 -12.60 9.45 0.38
N ALA A 120 -13.08 8.29 -0.05
CA ALA A 120 -12.23 7.12 -0.18
C ALA A 120 -11.03 7.50 -1.05
N LYS A 121 -9.81 7.18 -0.58
CA LYS A 121 -8.61 7.44 -1.37
C LYS A 121 -8.72 6.66 -2.69
N ARG A 122 -8.57 7.36 -3.82
CA ARG A 122 -8.65 6.80 -5.20
C ARG A 122 -7.74 5.59 -5.39
N PHE A 123 -6.57 5.65 -4.74
CA PHE A 123 -5.60 4.56 -4.66
C PHE A 123 -5.33 4.16 -3.21
N SER A 124 -5.01 2.88 -2.99
CA SER A 124 -4.60 2.34 -1.70
C SER A 124 -3.51 1.29 -1.85
N VAL A 125 -2.64 1.14 -0.84
CA VAL A 125 -1.60 0.10 -0.85
C VAL A 125 -2.20 -1.24 -0.44
N ALA A 126 -1.99 -2.27 -1.26
CA ALA A 126 -2.17 -3.66 -0.91
C ALA A 126 -0.80 -4.37 -0.90
N GLN A 127 -0.45 -4.95 0.25
CA GLN A 127 0.81 -5.65 0.43
C GLN A 127 0.75 -7.04 -0.18
N THR A 128 1.78 -7.39 -0.95
CA THR A 128 1.86 -8.67 -1.66
C THR A 128 2.45 -9.80 -0.81
N GLY A 129 3.06 -9.45 0.32
CA GLY A 129 3.86 -10.37 1.12
C GLY A 129 5.29 -10.57 0.60
N CYS A 130 5.67 -9.87 -0.48
CA CYS A 130 7.02 -9.85 -1.03
C CYS A 130 7.61 -8.44 -0.93
N ALA A 131 8.73 -8.29 -0.20
CA ALA A 131 9.42 -7.01 -0.07
C ALA A 131 9.82 -6.46 -1.45
N GLY A 132 9.70 -5.15 -1.62
CA GLY A 132 9.97 -4.48 -2.89
C GLY A 132 8.91 -4.71 -3.97
N THR A 133 7.81 -5.41 -3.65
CA THR A 133 6.69 -5.66 -4.58
C THR A 133 5.38 -5.25 -3.93
N VAL A 134 4.73 -4.24 -4.51
CA VAL A 134 3.55 -3.61 -3.89
C VAL A 134 2.47 -3.40 -4.94
N LEU A 135 1.22 -3.70 -4.59
CA LEU A 135 0.07 -3.37 -5.44
C LEU A 135 -0.53 -2.04 -4.97
N LEU A 136 -0.61 -1.06 -5.87
CA LEU A 136 -1.45 0.11 -5.68
C LEU A 136 -2.84 -0.22 -6.23
N ARG A 137 -3.75 -0.55 -5.33
CA ARG A 137 -5.14 -0.89 -5.62
C ARG A 137 -5.91 0.36 -6.03
N PHE A 138 -6.69 0.24 -7.10
CA PHE A 138 -7.62 1.26 -7.56
C PHE A 138 -8.98 1.05 -6.89
N SER A 139 -9.58 2.15 -6.42
CA SER A 139 -10.88 2.15 -5.76
C SER A 139 -12.02 2.42 -6.74
N GLU A 140 -11.75 3.16 -7.82
CA GLU A 140 -12.74 3.60 -8.79
C GLU A 140 -12.72 2.72 -10.04
N GLU A 141 -13.88 2.25 -10.49
CA GLU A 141 -14.02 1.46 -11.72
C GLU A 141 -13.65 2.27 -12.98
N ALA A 142 -13.80 3.61 -12.93
CA ALA A 142 -13.47 4.52 -14.02
C ALA A 142 -11.96 4.58 -14.32
N ASP A 143 -11.12 4.21 -13.36
CA ASP A 143 -9.68 4.13 -13.55
C ASP A 143 -9.30 2.76 -14.12
N ASP A 144 -8.97 2.72 -15.41
CA ASP A 144 -8.41 1.51 -16.00
C ASP A 144 -6.91 1.40 -15.73
N PRO A 145 -6.43 0.33 -15.05
CA PRO A 145 -5.01 0.16 -14.77
C PRO A 145 -4.14 0.03 -16.01
N THR A 146 -4.67 -0.56 -17.09
CA THR A 146 -3.95 -0.75 -18.36
C THR A 146 -3.73 0.59 -19.05
N GLU A 147 -4.76 1.43 -19.11
CA GLU A 147 -4.68 2.77 -19.70
C GLU A 147 -3.73 3.68 -18.91
N ILE A 148 -3.88 3.71 -17.58
CA ILE A 148 -3.01 4.53 -16.72
C ILE A 148 -1.54 4.05 -16.82
N ALA A 149 -1.29 2.74 -16.78
CA ALA A 149 0.06 2.21 -16.93
C ALA A 149 0.66 2.50 -18.32
N SER A 150 -0.14 2.34 -19.38
CA SER A 150 0.31 2.61 -20.76
C SER A 150 0.64 4.09 -20.94
N ARG A 151 -0.17 4.98 -20.37
CA ARG A 151 0.10 6.42 -20.40
C ARG A 151 1.35 6.79 -19.60
N ALA A 152 1.52 6.22 -18.39
CA ALA A 152 2.73 6.44 -17.60
C ALA A 152 4.00 6.07 -18.36
N LEU A 153 4.01 4.89 -18.99
CA LEU A 153 5.13 4.41 -19.79
C LEU A 153 5.34 5.23 -21.07
N GLY A 154 4.24 5.66 -21.72
CA GLY A 154 4.30 6.53 -22.89
C GLY A 154 4.87 7.92 -22.58
N GLU A 155 4.46 8.54 -21.47
CA GLU A 155 5.01 9.82 -21.01
C GLU A 155 6.50 9.69 -20.64
N ALA A 156 6.90 8.62 -19.95
CA ALA A 156 8.30 8.36 -19.63
C ALA A 156 9.14 8.13 -20.89
N GLN A 157 8.62 7.38 -21.87
CA GLN A 157 9.28 7.16 -23.15
C GLN A 157 9.45 8.47 -23.94
N ALA A 158 8.42 9.32 -23.96
CA ALA A 158 8.47 10.60 -24.66
C ALA A 158 9.47 11.58 -24.03
N ARG A 159 9.56 11.59 -22.69
CA ARG A 159 10.47 12.49 -21.96
C ARG A 159 11.90 11.94 -21.86
N GLY A 160 12.08 10.63 -22.01
CA GLY A 160 13.36 9.94 -21.82
C GLY A 160 13.73 9.70 -20.36
N GLU A 161 12.84 10.01 -19.43
CA GLU A 161 13.03 9.90 -17.99
C GLU A 161 11.73 9.52 -17.27
N SER A 162 11.85 8.82 -16.14
CA SER A 162 10.71 8.46 -15.28
C SER A 162 10.45 9.55 -14.25
N SER A 163 9.19 9.94 -14.06
CA SER A 163 8.76 10.77 -12.91
C SER A 163 8.68 9.98 -11.59
N ALA A 164 8.88 8.65 -11.65
CA ALA A 164 8.96 7.77 -10.50
C ALA A 164 10.24 6.90 -10.60
N PRO A 165 11.44 7.46 -10.36
CA PRO A 165 12.72 6.78 -10.58
C PRO A 165 12.94 5.57 -9.65
N HIS A 166 12.28 5.49 -8.50
CA HIS A 166 12.39 4.33 -7.60
C HIS A 166 11.46 3.18 -7.99
N VAL A 167 10.58 3.38 -8.98
CA VAL A 167 9.75 2.32 -9.56
C VAL A 167 10.50 1.69 -10.73
N ILE A 168 10.94 0.45 -10.56
CA ILE A 168 11.73 -0.31 -11.55
C ILE A 168 10.83 -0.91 -12.63
N ARG A 169 9.65 -1.40 -12.23
CA ARG A 169 8.64 -1.95 -13.15
C ARG A 169 7.28 -1.51 -12.71
N LEU A 170 6.43 -1.26 -13.69
CA LEU A 170 5.05 -0.86 -13.53
C LEU A 170 4.18 -1.81 -14.35
N LEU A 171 3.41 -2.68 -13.68
CA LEU A 171 2.60 -3.71 -14.33
C LEU A 171 1.11 -3.47 -14.04
N PRO A 172 0.26 -3.29 -15.05
CA PRO A 172 -1.17 -3.24 -14.84
C PRO A 172 -1.70 -4.60 -14.38
N VAL A 173 -2.58 -4.59 -13.38
CA VAL A 173 -3.26 -5.77 -12.83
C VAL A 173 -4.76 -5.52 -12.94
N GLN A 174 -5.41 -6.22 -13.88
CA GLN A 174 -6.84 -6.09 -14.12
C GLN A 174 -7.68 -6.90 -13.14
N ALA A 175 -7.13 -7.97 -12.55
CA ALA A 175 -7.79 -8.76 -11.51
C ALA A 175 -6.78 -9.59 -10.70
N VAL A 176 -6.85 -9.48 -9.39
CA VAL A 176 -6.22 -10.42 -8.45
C VAL A 176 -7.16 -11.61 -8.24
N CYS A 177 -6.62 -12.82 -8.33
CA CYS A 177 -7.41 -14.05 -8.15
C CYS A 177 -6.65 -15.07 -7.28
N GLY A 178 -7.32 -16.18 -6.94
CA GLY A 178 -6.65 -17.30 -6.28
C GLY A 178 -5.67 -17.99 -7.22
N ALA A 179 -4.56 -18.50 -6.69
CA ALA A 179 -3.56 -19.25 -7.44
C ALA A 179 -4.01 -20.69 -7.79
N THR A 180 -5.20 -20.83 -8.39
CA THR A 180 -5.71 -22.09 -8.91
C THR A 180 -6.10 -21.92 -10.38
N PRO A 181 -5.91 -22.95 -11.23
CA PRO A 181 -6.25 -22.83 -12.65
C PRO A 181 -7.69 -22.37 -12.90
N ALA A 182 -8.66 -22.90 -12.14
CA ALA A 182 -10.06 -22.52 -12.26
C ALA A 182 -10.30 -21.04 -11.92
N ALA A 183 -9.65 -20.51 -10.88
CA ALA A 183 -9.78 -19.10 -10.51
C ALA A 183 -9.09 -18.18 -11.52
N ILE A 184 -7.94 -18.58 -12.07
CA ILE A 184 -7.24 -17.85 -13.12
C ILE A 184 -8.09 -17.77 -14.39
N VAL A 185 -8.64 -18.90 -14.86
CA VAL A 185 -9.52 -18.93 -16.04
C VAL A 185 -10.76 -18.05 -15.82
N ALA A 186 -11.40 -18.13 -14.65
CA ALA A 186 -12.55 -17.29 -14.33
C ALA A 186 -12.21 -15.78 -14.31
N ALA A 187 -11.01 -15.41 -13.83
CA ALA A 187 -10.55 -14.02 -13.84
C ALA A 187 -10.17 -13.52 -15.24
N LEU A 188 -9.72 -14.42 -16.13
CA LEU A 188 -9.36 -14.08 -17.51
C LEU A 188 -10.57 -13.94 -18.44
N GLN A 189 -11.67 -14.66 -18.18
CA GLN A 189 -12.88 -14.62 -19.03
C GLN A 189 -13.35 -13.20 -19.41
N PRO A 190 -13.49 -12.23 -18.49
CA PRO A 190 -13.93 -10.88 -18.86
C PRO A 190 -12.89 -10.10 -19.69
N LEU A 191 -11.63 -10.52 -19.72
CA LEU A 191 -10.54 -9.83 -20.43
C LEU A 191 -10.31 -10.34 -21.86
N LEU A 192 -10.89 -11.49 -22.21
CA LEU A 192 -10.75 -12.14 -23.51
C LEU A 192 -11.97 -11.93 -24.42
N ALA A 193 -12.99 -11.24 -23.92
CA ALA A 193 -14.26 -11.01 -24.60
C ALA A 193 -14.21 -9.85 -25.60
#